data_AF-A0ABD2S2G5-F1
#
_entry.id   AF-A0ABD2S2G5-F1
#
_cell.length_a   1.000
_cell.length_b   1.000
_cell.length_c   1.000
_cell.angle_alpha   90.00
_cell.angle_beta   90.00
_cell.angle_gamma   90.00
#
_symmetry.space_group_name_H-M   'P 1'
#
loop_
_entity.id
_entity.type
_entity.pdbx_description
1 polymer ?
#
loop_
_entity_poly.entity_id
_entity_poly.type
_entity_poly.pdbx_seq_one_letter_code
_entity_poly.pdbx_strand_id
1 'polypeptide(L)'
;AKLYGRPLCFPRTAKKLAVIPAPPYGEAVIDSRRNHVYIATGNLYSVPKRIEDCQKEQNQQNNTDPTQPDKCIELDNHSDSILALDMDSGEIEWYKQLGGFDVWFVACMNSKNPNCPIGPSLDYDFEEAPMMLSVVVNGREKVDVVEVVQKSGIAWALKRDNGKLLWTTVSEKQFFISSA
;
A
#
# COMPACT_ATOMS: atom_id res chain seq x y z
N ALA A 1 25.33 -0.77 -19.32
CA ALA A 1 25.25 0.69 -19.07
C ALA A 1 25.51 0.94 -17.59
N LYS A 2 26.49 1.77 -17.23
CA LYS A 2 26.74 2.16 -15.83
C LYS A 2 25.63 3.13 -15.41
N LEU A 3 24.72 2.68 -14.54
CA LEU A 3 23.77 3.56 -13.87
C LEU A 3 24.48 4.21 -12.67
N TYR A 4 24.88 5.46 -12.82
CA TYR A 4 25.31 6.29 -11.68
C TYR A 4 24.06 6.80 -10.97
N GLY A 5 23.61 6.09 -9.93
CA GLY A 5 22.61 6.61 -8.99
C GLY A 5 23.33 7.40 -7.89
N ARG A 6 23.11 8.71 -7.82
CA ARG A 6 23.47 9.50 -6.63
C ARG A 6 22.54 9.08 -5.48
N PRO A 7 23.03 8.96 -4.23
CA PRO A 7 22.15 8.74 -3.09
C PRO A 7 21.24 9.96 -2.91
N LEU A 8 19.92 9.77 -3.00
CA LEU A 8 18.93 10.81 -2.75
C LEU A 8 18.84 11.06 -1.24
N CYS A 9 19.20 12.28 -0.83
CA CYS A 9 18.98 12.76 0.53
C CYS A 9 17.53 13.24 0.66
N PHE A 10 16.69 12.48 1.35
CA PHE A 10 15.38 12.97 1.79
C PHE A 10 15.57 14.11 2.81
N PRO A 11 14.87 15.26 2.67
CA PRO A 11 14.90 16.31 3.69
C PRO A 11 14.31 15.81 5.02
N ARG A 12 14.98 16.12 6.13
CA ARG A 12 14.70 15.62 7.50
C ARG A 12 13.37 16.11 8.13
N THR A 13 12.45 16.66 7.35
CA THR A 13 11.24 17.33 7.85
C THR A 13 9.94 16.57 7.62
N ALA A 14 9.96 15.37 7.03
CA ALA A 14 8.78 14.51 6.96
C ALA A 14 8.35 14.11 8.38
N LYS A 15 7.32 14.78 8.91
CA LYS A 15 6.70 14.48 10.20
C LYS A 15 6.20 13.03 10.16
N LYS A 16 6.88 12.14 10.88
CA LYS A 16 6.39 10.85 11.36
C LYS A 16 5.54 10.07 10.34
N LEU A 17 6.00 9.94 9.09
CA LEU A 17 5.49 8.87 8.23
C LEU A 17 6.02 7.57 8.82
N ALA A 18 5.16 6.82 9.52
CA ALA A 18 5.42 5.41 9.81
C ALA A 18 5.23 4.61 8.52
N VAL A 19 6.03 4.92 7.50
CA VAL A 19 6.04 4.22 6.22
C VAL A 19 7.32 3.42 6.21
N ILE A 20 7.20 2.13 6.51
CA ILE A 20 8.27 1.18 6.30
C ILE A 20 8.05 0.66 4.87
N PRO A 21 8.82 1.13 3.87
CA PRO A 21 8.85 0.44 2.59
C PRO A 21 9.30 -1.01 2.81
N ALA A 22 8.72 -1.96 2.07
CA ALA A 22 9.11 -3.36 2.15
C ALA A 22 10.64 -3.52 1.89
N PRO A 23 11.35 -4.34 2.69
CA PRO A 23 12.76 -4.65 2.45
C PRO A 23 12.97 -5.45 1.15
N PRO A 24 14.14 -5.36 0.47
CA PRO A 24 15.38 -4.72 0.93
C PRO A 24 15.59 -3.28 0.44
N TYR A 25 14.77 -2.76 -0.47
CA TYR A 25 14.77 -1.34 -0.85
C TYR A 25 13.36 -1.00 -1.26
N GLY A 26 12.70 -0.07 -0.58
CA GLY A 26 11.42 0.45 -1.06
C GLY A 26 11.54 0.91 -2.49
N GLU A 27 11.02 0.12 -3.40
CA GLU A 27 11.14 0.41 -4.80
C GLU A 27 10.13 1.50 -5.14
N ALA A 28 10.66 2.64 -5.56
CA ALA A 28 9.89 3.83 -5.90
C ALA A 28 10.01 4.08 -7.40
N VAL A 29 8.94 4.59 -8.01
CA VAL A 29 8.95 4.94 -9.42
C VAL A 29 8.77 6.44 -9.62
N ILE A 30 9.67 7.01 -10.41
CA ILE A 30 9.79 8.46 -10.62
C ILE A 30 9.08 8.87 -11.92
N ASP A 31 8.14 9.80 -11.82
CA ASP A 31 7.54 10.52 -12.94
C ASP A 31 8.01 11.96 -12.98
N SER A 32 9.18 12.16 -13.59
CA SER A 32 9.75 13.50 -13.78
C SER A 32 8.87 14.45 -14.58
N ARG A 33 7.90 13.96 -15.38
CA ARG A 33 6.99 14.84 -16.12
C ARG A 33 5.91 15.45 -15.22
N ARG A 34 5.55 14.76 -14.14
CA ARG A 34 4.54 15.19 -13.17
C ARG A 34 5.13 15.72 -11.87
N ASN A 35 6.46 15.68 -11.75
CA ASN A 35 7.15 15.96 -10.50
C ASN A 35 6.76 15.01 -9.35
N HIS A 36 6.43 13.75 -9.65
CA HIS A 36 5.97 12.80 -8.63
C HIS A 36 6.93 11.61 -8.44
N VAL A 37 7.01 11.11 -7.21
CA VAL A 37 7.50 9.77 -6.87
C VAL A 37 6.32 8.93 -6.39
N TYR A 38 6.14 7.75 -6.97
CA TYR A 38 5.15 6.77 -6.51
C TYR A 38 5.82 5.70 -5.65
N ILE A 39 5.23 5.42 -4.49
CA ILE A 39 5.64 4.34 -3.59
C ILE A 39 4.42 3.50 -3.20
N ALA A 40 4.64 2.21 -2.97
CA ALA A 40 3.70 1.35 -2.28
C ALA A 40 4.20 1.06 -0.87
N THR A 41 3.29 0.83 0.07
CA THR A 41 3.60 0.66 1.49
C THR A 41 3.14 -0.70 2.00
N GLY A 42 3.91 -1.25 2.93
CA GLY A 42 3.58 -2.51 3.61
C GLY A 42 2.47 -2.40 4.65
N ASN A 43 2.25 -3.52 5.35
CA ASN A 43 1.32 -3.63 6.48
C ASN A 43 1.85 -2.93 7.75
N LEU A 44 1.02 -2.90 8.79
CA LEU A 44 1.42 -2.45 10.12
C LEU A 44 2.01 -3.60 10.95
N TYR A 45 3.03 -3.31 11.77
CA TYR A 45 3.57 -4.28 12.74
C TYR A 45 3.01 -4.13 14.15
N SER A 46 2.34 -3.01 14.42
CA SER A 46 1.71 -2.70 15.70
C SER A 46 0.68 -1.59 15.52
N VAL A 47 -0.33 -1.55 16.37
CA VAL A 47 -1.33 -0.48 16.40
C VAL A 47 -1.56 0.00 17.83
N PRO A 48 -2.02 1.26 18.03
CA PRO A 48 -2.42 1.73 19.34
C PRO A 48 -3.56 0.89 19.93
N LYS A 49 -3.60 0.80 21.26
CA LYS A 49 -4.60 0.00 21.99
C LYS A 49 -6.06 0.30 21.58
N ARG A 50 -6.35 1.59 21.33
CA ARG A 50 -7.66 2.06 20.86
C ARG A 50 -8.12 1.38 19.56
N ILE A 51 -7.17 1.13 18.65
CA ILE A 51 -7.44 0.54 17.35
C ILE A 51 -7.61 -0.97 17.48
N GLU A 52 -6.79 -1.63 18.31
CA GLU A 52 -6.99 -3.05 18.63
C GLU A 52 -8.38 -3.33 19.21
N ASP A 53 -8.83 -2.49 20.12
CA ASP A 53 -10.09 -2.69 20.82
C ASP A 53 -11.28 -2.38 19.89
N CYS A 54 -11.17 -1.36 19.02
CA CYS A 54 -12.11 -1.12 17.92
C CYS A 54 -12.24 -2.35 17.01
N GLN A 55 -11.11 -2.93 16.58
CA GLN A 55 -11.13 -4.07 15.66
C GLN A 55 -11.75 -5.31 16.32
N LYS A 56 -11.50 -5.54 17.62
CA LYS A 56 -12.13 -6.63 18.38
C LYS A 56 -13.65 -6.48 18.40
N GLU A 57 -14.14 -5.28 18.66
CA GLU A 57 -15.58 -5.01 18.66
C GLU A 57 -16.18 -5.25 17.27
N GLN A 58 -15.53 -4.79 16.20
CA GLN A 58 -15.98 -5.00 14.82
C GLN A 58 -16.03 -6.49 14.44
N ASN A 59 -15.03 -7.27 14.83
CA ASN A 59 -14.99 -8.72 14.56
C ASN A 59 -16.08 -9.50 15.33
N GLN A 60 -16.52 -9.02 16.50
CA GLN A 60 -17.60 -9.64 17.27
C GLN A 60 -18.98 -9.36 16.66
N GLN A 61 -19.12 -8.29 15.87
CA GLN A 61 -20.41 -7.85 15.35
C GLN A 61 -20.91 -8.66 14.15
N ASN A 62 -20.23 -9.74 13.72
CA ASN A 62 -20.57 -10.56 12.54
C ASN A 62 -20.84 -9.72 11.27
N ASN A 63 -20.38 -8.47 11.23
CA ASN A 63 -20.57 -7.61 10.09
C ASN A 63 -19.43 -7.89 9.13
N THR A 64 -19.69 -8.82 8.20
CA THR A 64 -18.70 -9.29 7.20
C THR A 64 -18.52 -8.33 6.04
N ASP A 65 -19.19 -7.18 6.05
CA ASP A 65 -19.09 -6.21 4.96
C ASP A 65 -17.92 -5.26 5.23
N PRO A 66 -16.88 -5.24 4.37
CA PRO A 66 -15.78 -4.29 4.50
C PRO A 66 -16.36 -2.88 4.33
N THR A 67 -16.55 -2.17 5.45
CA THR A 67 -16.91 -0.75 5.38
C THR A 67 -15.70 0.03 4.90
N GLN A 68 -15.86 0.79 3.82
CA GLN A 68 -14.86 1.71 3.31
C GLN A 68 -15.38 3.15 3.53
N PRO A 69 -14.70 3.99 4.32
CA PRO A 69 -13.50 3.69 5.12
C PRO A 69 -13.81 2.82 6.36
N ASP A 70 -12.86 1.97 6.75
CA ASP A 70 -12.95 1.16 7.97
C ASP A 70 -12.86 2.09 9.19
N LYS A 71 -13.78 1.95 10.14
CA LYS A 71 -13.87 2.81 11.33
C LYS A 71 -12.67 2.65 12.26
N CYS A 72 -11.97 1.52 12.19
CA CYS A 72 -10.81 1.22 13.00
C CYS A 72 -9.49 1.63 12.33
N ILE A 73 -9.53 2.26 11.16
CA ILE A 73 -8.32 2.78 10.49
C ILE A 73 -8.24 4.29 10.65
N GLU A 74 -7.07 4.78 11.06
CA GLU A 74 -6.82 6.21 11.23
C GLU A 74 -6.67 6.90 9.87
N LEU A 75 -7.16 8.13 9.74
CA LEU A 75 -7.12 8.87 8.48
C LEU A 75 -5.70 9.15 7.97
N ASP A 76 -4.74 9.29 8.89
CA ASP A 76 -3.32 9.48 8.64
C ASP A 76 -2.54 8.16 8.55
N ASN A 77 -3.24 7.01 8.61
CA ASN A 77 -2.62 5.73 8.29
C ASN A 77 -2.48 5.60 6.76
N HIS A 78 -1.24 5.40 6.33
CA HIS A 78 -0.89 5.14 4.95
C HIS A 78 -0.32 3.74 4.73
N SER A 79 -0.62 2.76 5.60
CA SER A 79 -0.32 1.34 5.34
C SER A 79 -1.14 0.82 4.16
N ASP A 80 -0.64 -0.22 3.48
CA ASP A 80 -1.32 -0.88 2.35
C ASP A 80 -1.89 0.10 1.32
N SER A 81 -1.07 1.10 0.99
CA SER A 81 -1.43 2.24 0.17
C SER A 81 -0.45 2.43 -0.97
N ILE A 82 -0.92 3.09 -2.03
CA ILE A 82 -0.04 3.77 -2.99
C ILE A 82 -0.07 5.26 -2.67
N LEU A 83 1.11 5.87 -2.61
CA LEU A 83 1.28 7.30 -2.43
C LEU A 83 1.95 7.90 -3.65
N ALA A 84 1.50 9.08 -4.05
CA ALA A 84 2.25 10.01 -4.88
C ALA A 84 2.82 11.11 -4.00
N LEU A 85 4.13 11.24 -4.03
CA LEU A 85 4.88 12.26 -3.31
C LEU A 85 5.39 13.30 -4.31
N ASP A 86 5.29 14.57 -3.97
CA ASP A 86 5.98 15.63 -4.71
C ASP A 86 7.50 15.45 -4.58
N MET A 87 8.23 15.51 -5.70
CA MET A 87 9.66 15.22 -5.72
C MET A 87 10.51 16.25 -4.98
N ASP A 88 10.05 17.49 -4.89
CA ASP A 88 10.84 18.58 -4.33
C ASP A 88 10.61 18.72 -2.81
N SER A 89 9.35 18.62 -2.38
CA SER A 89 8.94 18.80 -0.97
C SER A 89 8.84 17.49 -0.20
N GLY A 90 8.55 16.38 -0.88
CA GLY A 90 8.19 15.11 -0.27
C GLY A 90 6.78 15.07 0.33
N GLU A 91 5.94 16.08 0.07
CA GLU A 91 4.54 16.09 0.52
C GLU A 91 3.69 15.09 -0.27
N ILE A 92 2.65 14.54 0.36
CA ILE A 92 1.72 13.62 -0.29
C ILE A 92 0.76 14.44 -1.17
N GLU A 93 0.87 14.27 -2.48
CA GLU A 93 -0.04 14.86 -3.46
C GLU A 93 -1.38 14.11 -3.47
N TRP A 94 -1.30 12.78 -3.44
CA TRP A 94 -2.45 11.92 -3.22
C TRP A 94 -2.00 10.57 -2.66
N TYR A 95 -2.92 9.88 -1.99
CA TYR A 95 -2.73 8.47 -1.64
C TYR A 95 -4.04 7.71 -1.83
N LYS A 96 -3.90 6.40 -2.03
CA LYS A 96 -5.02 5.48 -2.04
C LYS A 96 -4.68 4.27 -1.19
N GLN A 97 -5.36 4.15 -0.06
CA GLN A 97 -5.37 2.91 0.71
C GLN A 97 -6.24 1.88 -0.01
N LEU A 98 -5.66 0.71 -0.23
CA LEU A 98 -6.26 -0.42 -0.96
C LEU A 98 -6.41 -1.65 -0.06
N GLY A 99 -5.64 -1.73 1.03
CA GLY A 99 -5.86 -2.65 2.14
C GLY A 99 -6.87 -2.16 3.17
N GLY A 100 -7.16 -3.01 4.16
CA GLY A 100 -7.95 -2.69 5.35
C GLY A 100 -7.09 -2.75 6.59
N PHE A 101 -7.65 -3.20 7.71
CA PHE A 101 -6.87 -3.50 8.90
C PHE A 101 -5.95 -4.70 8.64
N ASP A 102 -4.68 -4.43 8.32
CA ASP A 102 -3.64 -5.45 8.14
C ASP A 102 -2.50 -5.22 9.12
N VAL A 103 -2.53 -5.99 10.21
CA VAL A 103 -1.46 -6.03 11.20
C VAL A 103 -0.84 -7.40 11.16
N TRP A 104 0.32 -7.50 10.53
CA TRP A 104 0.97 -8.77 10.26
C TRP A 104 2.47 -8.77 10.57
N PHE A 105 2.92 -9.84 11.21
CA PHE A 105 4.33 -10.15 11.45
C PHE A 105 4.45 -11.65 11.73
N VAL A 106 5.67 -12.17 11.86
CA VAL A 106 5.95 -13.62 11.98
C VAL A 106 5.10 -14.34 13.05
N ALA A 107 4.75 -13.69 14.16
CA ALA A 107 3.91 -14.30 15.19
C ALA A 107 2.47 -14.56 14.72
N CYS A 108 1.97 -13.75 13.78
CA CYS A 108 0.64 -13.83 13.19
C CYS A 108 0.50 -14.91 12.11
N MET A 109 1.60 -15.59 11.73
CA MET A 109 1.54 -16.79 10.89
C MET A 109 0.57 -17.84 11.46
N ASN A 110 0.44 -17.87 12.80
CA ASN A 110 -0.69 -18.50 13.48
C ASN A 110 -1.57 -17.40 14.10
N SER A 111 -2.73 -17.12 13.50
CA SER A 111 -3.67 -16.11 14.00
C SER A 111 -4.21 -16.37 15.41
N LYS A 112 -4.03 -17.60 15.95
CA LYS A 112 -4.38 -17.94 17.35
C LYS A 112 -3.25 -17.66 18.34
N ASN A 113 -2.08 -17.21 17.87
CA ASN A 113 -0.97 -16.86 18.74
C ASN A 113 -1.37 -15.67 19.64
N PRO A 114 -1.22 -15.76 20.98
CA PRO A 114 -1.54 -14.66 21.89
C PRO A 114 -0.76 -13.37 21.60
N ASN A 115 0.39 -13.46 20.94
CA ASN A 115 1.20 -12.32 20.54
C ASN A 115 0.72 -11.66 19.24
N CYS A 116 -0.22 -12.28 18.52
CA CYS A 116 -0.85 -11.66 17.35
C CYS A 116 -2.11 -10.90 17.79
N PRO A 117 -2.30 -9.65 17.36
CA PRO A 117 -3.54 -8.93 17.62
C PRO A 117 -4.76 -9.69 17.10
N ILE A 118 -5.87 -9.61 17.83
CA ILE A 118 -7.14 -10.21 17.41
C ILE A 118 -7.66 -9.40 16.22
N GLY A 119 -7.71 -10.04 15.05
CA GLY A 119 -8.01 -9.37 13.80
C GLY A 119 -7.97 -10.34 12.62
N PRO A 120 -8.46 -9.92 11.44
CA PRO A 120 -7.99 -10.52 10.21
C PRO A 120 -6.45 -10.37 10.16
N SER A 121 -5.77 -11.47 9.84
CA SER A 121 -4.31 -11.53 9.69
C SER A 121 -4.03 -11.97 8.25
N LEU A 122 -4.26 -11.04 7.32
CA LEU A 122 -4.36 -11.36 5.90
C LEU A 122 -3.00 -11.31 5.19
N ASP A 123 -2.07 -10.43 5.61
CA ASP A 123 -0.77 -10.22 4.94
C ASP A 123 -0.97 -9.85 3.46
N TYR A 124 -1.79 -8.82 3.21
CA TYR A 124 -2.21 -8.37 1.88
C TYR A 124 -1.50 -7.08 1.45
N ASP A 125 -0.33 -6.86 2.02
CA ASP A 125 0.44 -5.66 1.80
C ASP A 125 1.15 -5.62 0.45
N PHE A 126 1.76 -4.47 0.19
CA PHE A 126 2.57 -4.24 -0.98
C PHE A 126 4.04 -4.44 -0.66
N GLU A 127 4.61 -5.51 -1.19
CA GLU A 127 6.06 -5.75 -1.15
C GLU A 127 6.79 -5.31 -2.42
N GLU A 128 6.06 -5.13 -3.53
CA GLU A 128 6.62 -4.80 -4.85
C GLU A 128 6.49 -3.31 -5.19
N ALA A 129 7.42 -2.81 -6.00
CA ALA A 129 7.35 -1.48 -6.57
C ALA A 129 6.05 -1.25 -7.35
N PRO A 130 5.49 -0.02 -7.31
CA PRO A 130 4.54 0.38 -8.33
C PRO A 130 5.18 0.37 -9.72
N MET A 131 4.42 0.13 -10.78
CA MET A 131 4.83 0.21 -12.17
C MET A 131 4.10 1.36 -12.87
N MET A 132 4.79 2.15 -13.70
CA MET A 132 4.14 3.19 -14.51
C MET A 132 3.85 2.71 -15.92
N LEU A 133 2.60 2.88 -16.35
CA LEU A 133 2.12 2.46 -17.67
C LEU A 133 1.27 3.56 -18.31
N SER A 134 1.15 3.50 -19.63
CA SER A 134 0.14 4.25 -20.37
C SER A 134 -0.76 3.23 -21.06
N VAL A 135 -2.04 3.21 -20.70
CA VAL A 135 -3.02 2.26 -21.23
C VAL A 135 -4.02 2.97 -22.13
N VAL A 136 -4.64 2.25 -23.07
CA VAL A 136 -5.73 2.78 -23.90
C VAL A 136 -7.05 2.25 -23.37
N VAL A 137 -7.87 3.13 -22.80
CA VAL A 137 -9.19 2.79 -22.27
C VAL A 137 -10.23 2.90 -23.38
N ASN A 138 -11.07 1.88 -23.53
CA ASN A 138 -12.13 1.79 -24.54
C ASN A 138 -11.65 2.04 -25.99
N GLY A 139 -10.38 1.71 -26.28
CA GLY A 139 -9.78 1.87 -27.60
C GLY A 139 -9.60 3.32 -28.07
N ARG A 140 -9.77 4.32 -27.20
CA ARG A 140 -9.84 5.74 -27.61
C ARG A 140 -9.00 6.68 -26.75
N GLU A 141 -8.99 6.49 -25.44
CA GLU A 141 -8.35 7.44 -24.51
C GLU A 141 -7.06 6.84 -23.96
N LYS A 142 -5.94 7.53 -24.14
CA LYS A 142 -4.69 7.19 -23.45
C LYS A 142 -4.75 7.70 -22.02
N VAL A 143 -4.58 6.81 -21.06
CA VAL A 143 -4.59 7.11 -19.63
C VAL A 143 -3.27 6.64 -19.03
N ASP A 144 -2.62 7.56 -18.31
CA ASP A 144 -1.42 7.30 -17.55
C ASP A 144 -1.78 6.69 -16.19
N VAL A 145 -1.29 5.48 -15.92
CA VAL A 145 -1.60 4.74 -14.71
C VAL A 145 -0.34 4.34 -13.95
N VAL A 146 -0.51 4.18 -12.64
CA VAL A 146 0.41 3.45 -11.78
C VAL A 146 -0.29 2.16 -11.36
N GLU A 147 0.38 1.04 -11.58
CA GLU A 147 -0.09 -0.30 -11.28
C GLU A 147 0.74 -0.89 -10.13
N VAL A 148 0.13 -1.71 -9.28
CA VAL A 148 0.83 -2.45 -8.23
C VAL A 148 0.10 -3.76 -7.95
N VAL A 149 0.81 -4.75 -7.45
CA VAL A 149 0.25 -6.05 -7.07
C VAL A 149 0.42 -6.27 -5.57
N GLN A 150 -0.66 -6.67 -4.89
CA GLN A 150 -0.63 -7.07 -3.48
C GLN A 150 -0.26 -8.54 -3.34
N LYS A 151 0.25 -8.95 -2.17
CA LYS A 151 0.42 -10.37 -1.80
C LYS A 151 -0.85 -11.21 -1.96
N SER A 152 -2.02 -10.58 -1.81
CA SER A 152 -3.34 -11.19 -2.06
C SER A 152 -3.52 -11.68 -3.51
N GLY A 153 -2.64 -11.28 -4.44
CA GLY A 153 -2.76 -11.53 -5.87
C GLY A 153 -3.66 -10.54 -6.60
N ILE A 154 -4.12 -9.49 -5.92
CA ILE A 154 -4.91 -8.42 -6.54
C ILE A 154 -3.97 -7.40 -7.17
N ALA A 155 -4.16 -7.15 -8.47
CA ALA A 155 -3.52 -6.07 -9.21
C ALA A 155 -4.44 -4.86 -9.25
N TRP A 156 -3.88 -3.69 -8.96
CA TRP A 156 -4.59 -2.42 -8.86
C TRP A 156 -3.99 -1.42 -9.82
N ALA A 157 -4.83 -0.74 -10.61
CA ALA A 157 -4.38 0.36 -11.46
C ALA A 157 -5.09 1.67 -11.11
N LEU A 158 -4.30 2.69 -10.84
CA LEU A 158 -4.74 4.01 -10.42
C LEU A 158 -4.25 5.06 -11.42
N LYS A 159 -5.07 6.08 -11.67
CA LYS A 159 -4.65 7.22 -12.50
C LYS A 159 -3.50 7.97 -11.81
N ARG A 160 -2.41 8.22 -12.54
CA ARG A 160 -1.22 8.94 -12.01
C ARG A 160 -1.52 10.36 -11.53
N ASP A 161 -2.51 11.01 -12.14
CA ASP A 161 -2.82 12.42 -11.84
C ASP A 161 -3.49 12.61 -10.47
N ASN A 162 -4.25 11.63 -9.98
CA ASN A 162 -5.12 11.85 -8.81
C ASN A 162 -5.43 10.60 -7.98
N GLY A 163 -4.78 9.46 -8.25
CA GLY A 163 -5.01 8.23 -7.50
C GLY A 163 -6.41 7.65 -7.67
N LYS A 164 -7.19 8.06 -8.69
CA LYS A 164 -8.50 7.47 -8.93
C LYS A 164 -8.33 6.04 -9.45
N LEU A 165 -9.00 5.09 -8.81
CA LEU A 165 -9.03 3.69 -9.24
C LEU A 165 -9.60 3.60 -10.66
N LEU A 166 -8.83 2.98 -11.56
CA LEU A 166 -9.24 2.71 -12.93
C LEU A 166 -9.81 1.30 -13.06
N TRP A 167 -9.07 0.31 -12.58
CA TRP A 167 -9.49 -1.08 -12.54
C TRP A 167 -8.77 -1.85 -11.42
N THR A 168 -9.35 -2.99 -11.08
CA THR A 168 -8.76 -4.00 -10.19
C THR A 168 -9.03 -5.37 -10.79
N THR A 169 -8.07 -6.29 -10.68
CA THR A 169 -8.24 -7.68 -11.13
C THR A 169 -7.52 -8.62 -10.19
N VAL A 170 -8.05 -9.82 -10.02
CA VAL A 170 -7.40 -10.89 -9.27
C VAL A 170 -6.60 -11.74 -10.25
N SER A 171 -5.35 -12.06 -9.93
CA SER A 171 -4.63 -13.12 -10.64
C SER A 171 -5.27 -14.46 -10.27
N GLU A 172 -5.99 -15.09 -11.21
CA GLU A 172 -6.60 -16.42 -11.03
C GLU A 172 -5.56 -17.53 -10.73
N LYS A 173 -4.26 -17.23 -10.87
CA LYS A 173 -3.17 -18.03 -10.32
C LYS A 173 -2.56 -17.27 -9.17
N GLN A 174 -2.74 -17.78 -7.95
CA GLN A 174 -1.98 -17.33 -6.79
C GLN A 174 -0.50 -17.60 -7.05
N PHE A 175 0.21 -16.59 -7.55
CA PHE A 175 1.66 -16.64 -7.64
C PHE A 175 2.17 -16.56 -6.21
N PHE A 176 2.50 -17.72 -5.63
CA PHE A 176 3.39 -17.77 -4.48
C PHE A 176 4.74 -17.20 -4.95
N ILE A 177 4.93 -15.89 -4.81
CA ILE A 177 6.27 -15.31 -4.76
C ILE A 177 6.82 -15.72 -3.40
N SER A 178 7.40 -16.91 -3.34
CA SER A 178 8.21 -17.33 -2.20
C SER A 178 9.49 -16.50 -2.24
N SER A 179 9.60 -15.48 -1.40
CA SER A 179 10.88 -14.84 -1.09
C SER A 179 11.80 -15.92 -0.49
N ALA A 180 12.89 -16.22 -1.21
CA ALA A 180 13.92 -17.19 -0.82
C ALA A 180 15.01 -16.51 0.02
#